data_AF-C6PP76-F1
#
_entry.id   AF-C6PP76-F1
#
_cell.length_a   1.000
_cell.length_b   1.000
_cell.length_c   1.000
_cell.angle_alpha   90.00
_cell.angle_beta   90.00
_cell.angle_gamma   90.00
#
_symmetry.space_group_name_H-M   'P 1'
#
loop_
_entity.id
_entity.type
_entity.pdbx_description
1 polymer ?
#
loop_
_entity_poly.entity_id
_entity_poly.type
_entity_poly.pdbx_seq_one_letter_code
_entity_poly.pdbx_strand_id
1 'polypeptide(L)' 'MKANKILMQSLYKDIILEFSKETGKRLDESVNLFYNSETYELISEGIADLHCRGAKYLAQELMLEYGIMKHKSYPKDLVH' A
#
# COMPACT_ATOMS: atom_id res chain seq x y z
N MET A 1 9.52 -13.44 -12.47
CA MET A 1 10.67 -12.54 -12.75
C MET A 1 11.24 -12.08 -11.41
N LYS A 2 12.57 -12.05 -11.21
CA LYS A 2 13.16 -11.44 -10.01
C LYS A 2 12.97 -9.92 -10.12
N ALA A 3 11.96 -9.37 -9.46
CA ALA A 3 11.87 -7.92 -9.30
C ALA A 3 13.19 -7.44 -8.66
N ASN A 4 13.86 -6.50 -9.31
CA ASN A 4 15.13 -5.97 -8.83
C ASN A 4 14.87 -5.36 -7.44
N LYS A 5 15.62 -5.78 -6.41
CA LYS A 5 15.42 -5.30 -5.03
C LYS A 5 15.38 -3.76 -4.95
N ILE A 6 16.13 -3.07 -5.80
CA ILE A 6 16.15 -1.60 -5.90
C ILE A 6 14.78 -1.05 -6.37
N LEU A 7 14.15 -1.70 -7.34
CA LEU A 7 12.86 -1.28 -7.88
C LEU A 7 11.74 -1.44 -6.84
N MET A 8 11.79 -2.53 -6.05
CA MET A 8 10.84 -2.76 -4.96
C MET A 8 10.98 -1.71 -3.84
N GLN A 9 12.21 -1.35 -3.47
CA GLN A 9 12.44 -0.30 -2.47
C GLN A 9 11.95 1.07 -2.95
N SER A 10 12.11 1.38 -4.24
CA SER A 10 11.53 2.61 -4.82
C SER A 10 10.01 2.60 -4.76
N LEU A 11 9.38 1.49 -5.15
CA LEU A 11 7.93 1.35 -5.11
C LEU A 11 7.39 1.55 -3.68
N TYR A 12 8.00 0.91 -2.68
CA TYR A 12 7.58 1.08 -1.28
C TYR A 12 7.66 2.53 -0.82
N LYS A 13 8.76 3.21 -1.14
CA LYS A 13 8.92 4.64 -0.84
C LYS A 13 7.81 5.47 -1.49
N ASP A 14 7.50 5.20 -2.75
CA ASP A 14 6.49 5.95 -3.50
C ASP A 14 5.08 5.70 -2.94
N ILE A 15 4.74 4.47 -2.53
CA ILE A 15 3.47 4.14 -1.88
C ILE A 15 3.32 4.91 -0.56
N ILE A 16 4.35 4.85 0.30
CA ILE A 16 4.34 5.51 1.61
C ILE A 16 4.16 7.03 1.44
N LEU A 17 4.85 7.63 0.48
CA LEU A 17 4.76 9.07 0.22
C LEU A 17 3.36 9.45 -0.29
N GLU A 18 2.81 8.69 -1.24
CA GLU A 18 1.48 8.97 -1.78
C GLU A 18 0.39 8.75 -0.72
N PHE A 19 0.51 7.71 0.12
CA PHE A 19 -0.39 7.49 1.25
C PHE A 19 -0.35 8.64 2.26
N SER A 20 0.84 9.10 2.67
CA SER A 20 1.00 10.25 3.57
C SER A 20 0.35 11.50 2.98
N LYS A 21 0.52 11.72 1.67
CA LYS A 21 -0.04 12.87 0.96
C LYS A 21 -1.56 12.83 0.85
N GLU A 22 -2.15 11.67 0.50
CA GLU A 22 -3.60 11.52 0.32
C GLU A 22 -4.35 11.52 1.67
N THR A 23 -3.73 11.00 2.73
CA THR A 23 -4.35 10.92 4.07
C THR A 23 -4.06 12.13 4.97
N GLY A 24 -3.02 12.90 4.65
CA GLY A 24 -2.48 13.96 5.52
C GLY A 24 -1.76 13.43 6.77
N LYS A 25 -1.54 12.11 6.88
CA LYS A 25 -0.80 11.49 7.99
C LYS A 25 0.67 11.81 7.92
N ARG A 26 1.34 11.80 9.08
CA ARG A 26 2.79 12.02 9.13
C ARG A 26 3.53 10.88 8.43
N LEU A 27 4.72 11.17 7.92
CA LEU A 27 5.50 10.18 7.17
C LEU A 27 5.88 8.97 8.04
N ASP A 28 6.24 9.20 9.29
CA ASP A 28 6.56 8.13 10.25
C ASP A 28 5.35 7.23 10.55
N GLU A 29 4.16 7.81 10.68
CA GLU A 29 2.91 7.05 10.83
C GLU A 29 2.63 6.22 9.57
N SER A 30 2.81 6.82 8.39
CA SER A 30 2.59 6.17 7.09
C SER A 30 3.54 5.00 6.85
N VAL A 31 4.81 5.14 7.26
CA VAL A 31 5.80 4.06 7.24
C VAL A 31 5.34 2.90 8.12
N ASN A 32 4.91 3.19 9.35
CA ASN A 32 4.46 2.16 10.28
C ASN A 32 3.22 1.42 9.75
N LEU A 33 2.23 2.15 9.23
CA LEU A 33 1.02 1.56 8.65
C LEU A 33 1.34 0.69 7.44
N PHE A 34 2.23 1.14 6.55
CA PHE A 34 2.61 0.37 5.38
C PHE A 34 3.29 -0.97 5.74
N TYR A 35 4.28 -0.98 6.64
CA TYR A 35 4.99 -2.22 6.97
C TYR A 35 4.19 -3.21 7.82
N ASN A 36 3.08 -2.78 8.43
CA ASN A 36 2.14 -3.65 9.14
C ASN A 36 0.89 -3.98 8.31
N SER A 37 0.89 -3.69 7.01
CA SER A 37 -0.27 -3.89 6.14
C SER A 37 -0.21 -5.21 5.38
N GLU A 38 -1.38 -5.80 5.13
CA GLU A 38 -1.56 -6.91 4.19
C GLU A 38 -1.14 -6.48 2.78
N THR A 39 -1.39 -5.22 2.41
CA THR A 39 -0.92 -4.63 1.15
C THR A 39 0.60 -4.82 0.95
N TYR A 40 1.41 -4.59 1.98
CA TYR A 40 2.86 -4.80 1.92
C TYR A 40 3.22 -6.28 1.73
N GLU A 41 2.58 -7.17 2.49
CA GLU A 41 2.80 -8.62 2.40
C GLU A 41 2.52 -9.11 0.97
N LEU A 42 1.36 -8.75 0.41
CA LEU A 42 0.96 -9.13 -0.94
C LEU A 42 1.93 -8.62 -2.03
N ILE A 43 2.41 -7.38 -1.90
CA ILE A 43 3.41 -6.83 -2.84
C ILE A 43 4.75 -7.58 -2.68
N SER A 44 5.15 -7.88 -1.46
CA SER A 44 6.43 -8.55 -1.15
C SER A 44 6.46 -10.00 -1.64
N GLU A 45 5.32 -10.71 -1.55
CA GLU A 45 5.14 -12.06 -2.07
C GLU A 45 4.92 -12.08 -3.59
N GLY A 46 4.70 -10.92 -4.20
CA GLY A 46 4.48 -10.76 -5.63
C GLY A 46 3.12 -11.27 -6.10
N ILE A 47 2.13 -11.30 -5.20
CA ILE A 47 0.78 -11.79 -5.50
C ILE A 47 0.07 -10.85 -6.49
N ALA A 48 -0.65 -11.43 -7.44
CA ALA A 48 -1.53 -10.75 -8.40
C ALA A 48 -0.90 -9.61 -9.21
N ASP A 49 0.42 -9.63 -9.42
CA ASP A 49 1.17 -8.57 -10.09
C ASP A 49 0.95 -7.16 -9.49
N LEU A 50 0.64 -7.08 -8.19
CA LEU A 50 0.44 -5.80 -7.50
C LEU A 50 1.67 -4.89 -7.58
N HIS A 51 2.87 -5.48 -7.62
CA HIS A 51 4.12 -4.75 -7.83
C HIS A 51 4.23 -4.06 -9.20
N CYS A 52 3.41 -4.44 -10.19
CA CYS A 52 3.29 -3.75 -11.47
C CYS A 52 2.25 -2.62 -11.45
N ARG A 53 1.48 -2.46 -10.37
CA ARG A 53 0.52 -1.37 -10.20
C ARG A 53 1.24 -0.12 -9.69
N GLY A 54 0.69 1.04 -10.03
CA GLY A 54 1.26 2.32 -9.62
C GLY A 54 1.12 2.56 -8.11
N ALA A 55 2.06 3.33 -7.53
CA ALA A 55 2.07 3.67 -6.10
C ALA A 55 0.74 4.26 -5.61
N LYS A 56 0.06 5.07 -6.43
CA LYS A 56 -1.25 5.64 -6.10
C LYS A 56 -2.34 4.59 -5.90
N TYR A 57 -2.38 3.58 -6.75
CA TYR A 57 -3.35 2.50 -6.62
C TYR A 57 -3.11 1.72 -5.32
N LEU A 58 -1.84 1.38 -5.05
CA LEU A 58 -1.45 0.63 -3.86
C LEU A 58 -1.65 1.46 -2.57
N ALA A 59 -1.47 2.77 -2.63
CA ALA A 59 -1.83 3.67 -1.53
C ALA A 59 -3.35 3.68 -1.27
N GLN A 60 -4.18 3.58 -2.31
CA GLN A 60 -5.63 3.46 -2.14
C GLN A 60 -6.04 2.11 -1.55
N GLU A 61 -5.41 1.00 -1.96
CA GLU A 61 -5.61 -0.31 -1.32
C GLU A 61 -5.26 -0.24 0.18
N LEU A 62 -4.13 0.39 0.53
CA LEU A 62 -3.75 0.64 1.91
C LEU A 62 -4.77 1.52 2.66
N MET A 63 -5.34 2.53 2.01
CA MET A 63 -6.40 3.36 2.60
C MET A 63 -7.70 2.59 2.80
N LEU A 64 -8.03 1.64 1.91
CA LEU A 64 -9.20 0.76 2.05
C LEU A 64 -9.00 -0.20 3.22
N GLU A 65 -7.81 -0.80 3.32
CA GLU A 65 -7.41 -1.72 4.38
C GLU A 65 -7.57 -1.09 5.77
N TYR A 66 -7.14 0.16 5.96
CA TYR A 66 -7.30 0.89 7.23
C TYR A 66 -8.60 1.70 7.34
N GLY A 67 -9.55 1.50 6.42
CA GLY A 67 -10.87 2.14 6.46
C GLY A 67 -10.87 3.67 6.28
N ILE A 68 -9.74 4.24 5.85
CA ILE A 68 -9.59 5.67 5.54
C ILE A 68 -10.34 6.01 4.25
N MET A 69 -10.30 5.10 3.27
CA MET A 69 -11.11 5.14 2.06
C MET A 69 -12.23 4.10 2.15
N LYS A 70 -13.37 4.37 1.51
CA LYS A 70 -14.48 3.42 1.41
C LYS A 70 -14.82 3.17 -0.04
N HIS A 71 -14.90 1.91 -0.42
CA HIS A 71 -15.38 1.49 -1.73
C HIS A 71 -16.51 0.48 -1.56
N LYS A 72 -17.60 0.61 -2.34
CA LYS A 72 -18.81 -0.20 -2.17
C LYS A 72 -18.56 -1.71 -2.28
N SER A 73 -17.58 -2.09 -3.09
CA SER A 73 -17.20 -3.49 -3.33
C SER A 73 -16.10 -3.99 -2.39
N TYR A 74 -15.51 -3.13 -1.56
CA TYR A 74 -14.47 -3.54 -0.62
C TYR A 74 -15.13 -4.17 0.61
N PRO A 75 -14.83 -5.43 0.95
CA PRO A 75 -15.42 -6.12 2.08
C PRO A 75 -15.08 -5.39 3.39
N LYS A 76 -16.09 -5.12 4.22
CA LYS A 76 -15.89 -4.38 5.49
C LYS A 76 -15.21 -5.21 6.56
N ASP A 77 -15.30 -6.52 6.43
CA ASP A 77 -14.65 -7.55 7.24
C ASP A 77 -13.13 -7.61 7.03
N LEU A 78 -12.61 -6.99 5.95
CA LEU A 78 -11.17 -6.89 5.67
C LEU A 78 -10.54 -5.57 6.16
N VAL A 79 -11.32 -4.72 6.84
CA VAL A 79 -10.84 -3.45 7.38
C VAL A 79 -10.19 -3.67 8.75
N HIS A 80 -8.95 -3.22 8.91
CA HIS A 80 -8.14 -3.30 10.13
C HIS A 80 -8.37 -2.11 11.07
#